data_AF-A0A0S8E9J9-F1
#
_entry.id   AF-A0A0S8E9J9-F1
#
_cell.length_a   1.000
_cell.length_b   1.000
_cell.length_c   1.000
_cell.angle_alpha   90.00
_cell.angle_beta   90.00
_cell.angle_gamma   90.00
#
_symmetry.space_group_name_H-M   'P 1'
#
loop_
_entity.id
_entity.type
_entity.pdbx_description
1 polymer ?
#
loop_
_entity_poly.entity_id
_entity_poly.type
_entity_poly.pdbx_seq_one_letter_code
_entity_poly.pdbx_strand_id
1 'polypeptide(L)'
;MKEGFEYLLRYLNFRYMKKFGLTVPPILEGKVNAELLKKILDYETDKTRFSFISSLFGTLVTIVFIFGGILNLYNSWVTSLHMPFIVSGLLFFLILSYVNTLLAVPFTLYHTFRIENAYGFNTMTPKLWLKDFIKSIMLSTIITGILVSAGLWIVQSNADSWWIWVW
;
A
#
# COMPACT_ATOMS: atom_id res chain seq x y z
N MET A 1 6.95 -14.06 9.66
CA MET A 1 5.90 -14.78 10.41
C MET A 1 4.53 -14.10 10.34
N LYS A 2 4.39 -12.77 10.52
CA LYS A 2 3.08 -12.08 10.45
C LYS A 2 2.33 -12.26 9.12
N GLU A 3 2.99 -12.04 7.99
CA GLU A 3 2.32 -12.16 6.68
C GLU A 3 1.83 -13.57 6.36
N GLY A 4 2.61 -14.61 6.70
CA GLY A 4 2.19 -16.00 6.52
C GLY A 4 0.97 -16.37 7.36
N PHE A 5 0.87 -15.82 8.57
CA PHE A 5 -0.30 -15.99 9.43
C PHE A 5 -1.52 -15.24 8.90
N GLU A 6 -1.35 -14.02 8.38
CA GLU A 6 -2.43 -13.28 7.71
C GLU A 6 -2.94 -13.99 6.47
N TYR A 7 -2.05 -14.55 5.65
CA TYR A 7 -2.44 -15.37 4.50
C TYR A 7 -3.21 -16.63 4.92
N LEU A 8 -2.78 -17.31 5.99
CA LEU A 8 -3.48 -18.46 6.54
C LEU A 8 -4.88 -18.08 7.03
N LEU A 9 -5.00 -16.99 7.80
CA LEU A 9 -6.29 -16.50 8.28
C LEU A 9 -7.23 -16.12 7.13
N ARG A 10 -6.73 -15.40 6.12
CA ARG A 10 -7.50 -15.06 4.92
C ARG A 10 -7.95 -16.31 4.16
N TYR A 11 -7.08 -17.31 4.04
CA TYR A 11 -7.43 -18.58 3.41
C TYR A 11 -8.51 -19.34 4.19
N LEU A 12 -8.38 -19.44 5.51
CA LEU A 12 -9.37 -20.09 6.38
C LEU A 12 -10.71 -19.37 6.32
N ASN A 13 -10.70 -18.04 6.39
CA ASN A 13 -11.91 -17.23 6.29
C ASN A 13 -12.59 -17.39 4.92
N PHE A 14 -11.82 -17.36 3.83
CA PHE A 14 -12.33 -17.62 2.49
C PHE A 14 -12.97 -19.02 2.36
N ARG A 15 -12.35 -20.04 2.95
CA ARG A 15 -12.90 -21.41 2.98
C ARG A 15 -14.20 -21.49 3.77
N TYR A 16 -14.26 -20.81 4.91
CA TYR A 16 -15.44 -20.74 5.76
C TYR A 16 -16.58 -20.02 5.04
N MET A 17 -16.30 -18.85 4.44
CA MET A 17 -17.25 -18.07 3.63
C MET A 17 -17.78 -18.87 2.44
N LYS A 18 -16.96 -19.65 1.74
CA LYS A 18 -17.44 -20.54 0.67
C LYS A 18 -18.38 -21.64 1.16
N LYS A 19 -18.19 -22.12 2.40
CA LYS A 19 -18.93 -23.28 2.94
C LYS A 19 -20.22 -22.86 3.66
N PHE A 20 -20.22 -21.74 4.36
CA PHE A 20 -21.32 -21.27 5.21
C PHE A 20 -21.83 -19.87 4.84
N GLY A 21 -21.24 -19.22 3.85
CA GLY A 21 -21.56 -17.84 3.52
C GLY A 21 -22.98 -17.66 2.98
N LEU A 22 -23.60 -18.69 2.39
CA LEU A 22 -24.96 -18.59 1.83
C LEU A 22 -26.06 -18.87 2.85
N THR A 23 -25.72 -19.36 4.05
CA THR A 23 -26.69 -19.56 5.13
C THR A 23 -26.80 -18.28 5.95
N VAL A 24 -27.95 -17.63 5.89
CA VAL A 24 -28.25 -16.47 6.75
C VAL A 24 -28.31 -16.96 8.19
N PRO A 25 -27.48 -16.43 9.11
CA PRO A 25 -27.57 -16.77 10.52
C PRO A 25 -28.96 -16.39 11.06
N PRO A 26 -29.55 -17.16 11.99
CA PRO A 26 -30.89 -16.88 12.53
C PRO A 26 -31.05 -15.46 13.11
N ILE A 27 -29.96 -14.90 13.65
CA ILE A 27 -29.91 -13.53 14.21
C ILE A 27 -30.07 -12.44 13.12
N LEU A 28 -29.81 -12.77 11.86
CA LEU A 28 -29.85 -11.85 10.71
C LEU A 28 -31.07 -12.10 9.80
N GLU A 29 -31.92 -13.07 10.12
CA GLU A 29 -33.17 -13.31 9.39
C GLU A 29 -34.05 -12.05 9.40
N GLY A 30 -34.60 -11.71 8.23
CA GLY A 30 -35.42 -10.50 8.03
C GLY A 30 -34.63 -9.18 7.90
N LYS A 31 -33.34 -9.14 8.26
CA LYS A 31 -32.46 -7.97 8.06
C LYS A 31 -31.55 -8.11 6.83
N VAL A 32 -31.14 -9.32 6.52
CA VAL A 32 -30.27 -9.65 5.38
C VAL A 32 -30.96 -10.70 4.54
N ASN A 33 -31.16 -10.40 3.26
CA ASN A 33 -31.67 -11.38 2.31
C ASN A 33 -30.50 -12.17 1.67
N ALA A 34 -30.81 -13.35 1.12
CA ALA A 34 -29.83 -14.21 0.50
C ALA A 34 -29.09 -13.55 -0.69
N GLU A 35 -29.77 -12.65 -1.41
CA GLU A 35 -29.19 -11.91 -2.54
C GLU A 35 -28.10 -10.92 -2.11
N LEU A 36 -28.35 -10.14 -1.06
CA LEU A 36 -27.38 -9.20 -0.49
C LEU A 36 -26.18 -9.95 0.10
N LEU A 37 -26.44 -11.07 0.77
CA LEU A 37 -25.37 -11.92 1.30
C LEU A 37 -24.49 -12.49 0.18
N LYS A 38 -25.10 -12.97 -0.92
CA LYS A 38 -24.36 -13.41 -2.12
C LYS A 38 -23.53 -12.28 -2.72
N LYS A 39 -24.10 -11.07 -2.86
CA LYS A 39 -23.39 -9.90 -3.37
C LYS A 39 -22.17 -9.53 -2.51
N ILE A 40 -22.28 -9.62 -1.18
CA ILE A 40 -21.15 -9.38 -0.25
C ILE A 40 -20.06 -10.43 -0.43
N LEU A 41 -20.43 -11.71 -0.56
CA LEU A 41 -19.47 -12.80 -0.76
C LEU A 41 -18.71 -12.66 -2.08
N ASP A 42 -19.41 -12.29 -3.16
CA ASP A 42 -18.81 -12.08 -4.47
C ASP A 42 -17.82 -10.89 -4.40
N TYR A 43 -18.23 -9.78 -3.78
CA TYR A 43 -17.36 -8.61 -3.55
C TYR A 43 -16.10 -8.97 -2.77
N GLU A 44 -16.24 -9.62 -1.62
CA GLU A 44 -15.09 -10.02 -0.78
C GLU A 44 -14.18 -11.01 -1.50
N THR A 45 -14.74 -11.90 -2.32
CA THR A 45 -13.96 -12.84 -3.15
C THR A 45 -13.11 -12.09 -4.17
N ASP A 46 -13.70 -11.16 -4.92
CA ASP A 46 -12.99 -10.39 -5.96
C ASP A 46 -11.93 -9.48 -5.34
N LYS A 47 -12.29 -8.78 -4.26
CA LYS A 47 -11.38 -7.93 -3.50
C LYS A 47 -10.20 -8.72 -2.93
N THR A 48 -10.46 -9.89 -2.33
CA THR A 48 -9.40 -10.74 -1.76
C THR A 48 -8.46 -11.25 -2.84
N ARG A 49 -8.99 -11.72 -3.98
CA ARG A 49 -8.17 -12.16 -5.13
C ARG A 49 -7.30 -11.04 -5.67
N PHE A 50 -7.88 -9.86 -5.84
CA PHE A 50 -7.14 -8.69 -6.31
C PHE A 50 -6.06 -8.25 -5.32
N SER A 51 -6.39 -8.19 -4.02
CA SER A 51 -5.44 -7.89 -2.95
C SER A 51 -4.27 -8.87 -2.96
N PHE A 52 -4.53 -10.16 -3.13
CA PHE A 52 -3.48 -11.17 -3.22
C PHE A 52 -2.52 -10.91 -4.39
N ILE A 53 -3.04 -10.63 -5.59
CA ILE A 53 -2.22 -10.37 -6.78
C ILE A 53 -1.39 -9.09 -6.61
N SER A 54 -2.01 -8.02 -6.12
CA SER A 54 -1.33 -6.74 -5.87
C SER A 54 -0.22 -6.90 -4.82
N SER A 55 -0.49 -7.60 -3.72
CA SER A 55 0.51 -7.90 -2.69
C SER A 55 1.66 -8.72 -3.25
N LEU A 56 1.38 -9.79 -4.02
CA LEU A 56 2.41 -10.61 -4.63
C LEU A 56 3.30 -9.79 -5.59
N PHE A 57 2.71 -8.91 -6.39
CA PHE A 57 3.46 -7.99 -7.24
C PHE A 57 4.39 -7.10 -6.41
N GLY A 58 3.88 -6.47 -5.34
CA GLY A 58 4.70 -5.63 -4.46
C GLY A 58 5.85 -6.40 -3.79
N THR A 59 5.59 -7.63 -3.35
CA THR A 59 6.63 -8.52 -2.81
C THR A 59 7.69 -8.85 -3.85
N LEU A 60 7.29 -9.21 -5.07
CA LEU A 60 8.23 -9.52 -6.16
C LEU A 60 9.08 -8.30 -6.54
N VAL A 61 8.47 -7.13 -6.65
CA VAL A 61 9.20 -5.87 -6.88
C VAL A 61 10.22 -5.63 -5.77
N THR A 62 9.83 -5.82 -4.51
CA THR A 62 10.73 -5.64 -3.36
C THR A 62 11.91 -6.62 -3.40
N ILE A 63 11.64 -7.89 -3.70
CA ILE A 63 12.68 -8.93 -3.84
C ILE A 63 13.65 -8.55 -4.96
N VAL A 64 13.14 -8.20 -6.15
CA VAL A 64 13.98 -7.80 -7.29
C VAL A 64 14.75 -6.52 -6.98
N PHE A 65 14.15 -5.57 -6.27
CA PHE A 65 14.81 -4.32 -5.93
C PHE A 65 15.98 -4.53 -4.95
N ILE A 66 15.81 -5.37 -3.92
CA ILE A 66 16.83 -5.68 -2.92
C ILE A 66 17.88 -6.64 -3.47
N PHE A 67 17.47 -7.77 -4.04
CA PHE A 67 18.38 -8.84 -4.46
C PHE A 67 18.85 -8.72 -5.91
N GLY A 68 18.16 -7.96 -6.75
CA GLY A 68 18.56 -7.73 -8.15
C GLY A 68 19.61 -6.64 -8.33
N GLY A 69 20.16 -6.09 -7.24
CA GLY A 69 21.22 -5.07 -7.27
C GLY A 69 20.75 -3.65 -7.63
N ILE A 70 19.45 -3.44 -7.89
CA ILE A 70 18.86 -2.15 -8.24
C ILE A 70 19.06 -1.14 -7.10
N LEU A 71 18.89 -1.57 -5.85
CA LEU A 71 19.15 -0.73 -4.68
C LEU A 71 20.58 -0.20 -4.65
N ASN A 72 21.57 -1.05 -4.96
CA ASN A 72 22.97 -0.62 -4.97
C ASN A 72 23.25 0.35 -6.11
N LEU A 73 22.77 0.06 -7.33
CA LEU A 73 22.86 0.97 -8.48
C LEU A 73 22.24 2.33 -8.16
N TYR A 74 21.07 2.32 -7.54
CA TYR A 74 20.35 3.51 -7.13
C TYR A 74 21.14 4.32 -6.08
N ASN A 75 21.66 3.66 -5.05
CA ASN A 75 22.50 4.30 -4.05
C ASN A 75 23.80 4.89 -4.64
N SER A 76 24.48 4.15 -5.53
CA SER A 76 25.67 4.64 -6.24
C SER A 76 25.34 5.86 -7.11
N TRP A 77 24.18 5.87 -7.77
CA TRP A 77 23.73 7.02 -8.54
C TRP A 77 23.49 8.24 -7.66
N VAL A 78 22.75 8.10 -6.55
CA VAL A 78 22.49 9.22 -5.62
C VAL A 78 23.79 9.78 -5.04
N THR A 79 24.70 8.90 -4.62
CA THR A 79 26.01 9.30 -4.06
C THR A 79 26.91 9.98 -5.09
N SER A 80 26.83 9.59 -6.37
CA SER A 80 27.59 10.22 -7.46
C SER A 80 27.23 11.68 -7.73
N LEU A 81 26.09 12.16 -7.21
CA LEU A 81 25.68 13.56 -7.35
C LEU A 81 26.43 14.51 -6.40
N HIS A 82 27.26 13.98 -5.49
CA HIS A 82 28.10 14.75 -4.55
C HIS A 82 27.34 15.84 -3.77
N MET A 83 26.07 15.58 -3.43
CA MET A 83 25.22 16.50 -2.69
C MET A 83 25.48 16.44 -1.18
N PRO A 84 25.07 17.47 -0.41
CA PRO A 84 25.09 17.42 1.05
C PRO A 84 24.31 16.22 1.60
N PHE A 85 24.75 15.67 2.73
CA PHE A 85 24.18 14.46 3.36
C PHE A 85 22.65 14.49 3.46
N ILE A 86 22.08 15.58 3.98
CA ILE A 86 20.63 15.74 4.14
C ILE A 86 19.91 15.76 2.78
N VAL A 87 20.44 16.48 1.79
CA VAL A 87 19.84 16.60 0.45
C VAL A 87 19.89 15.26 -0.29
N SER A 88 21.02 14.56 -0.19
CA SER A 88 21.21 13.22 -0.74
C SER A 88 20.21 12.22 -0.17
N GLY A 89 20.06 12.19 1.17
CA GLY A 89 19.07 11.34 1.82
C GLY A 89 17.62 11.71 1.50
N LEU A 90 17.30 13.00 1.44
CA LEU A 90 15.96 13.46 1.05
C LEU A 90 15.62 13.06 -0.39
N LEU A 91 16.55 13.23 -1.33
CA LEU A 91 16.40 12.76 -2.71
C LEU A 91 16.17 11.25 -2.74
N PHE A 92 16.96 10.49 -1.98
CA PHE A 92 16.88 9.04 -1.88
C PHE A 92 15.47 8.58 -1.47
N PHE A 93 14.95 9.12 -0.36
CA PHE A 93 13.64 8.72 0.15
C PHE A 93 12.48 9.21 -0.74
N LEU A 94 12.55 10.44 -1.28
CA LEU A 94 11.46 10.97 -2.10
C LEU A 94 11.30 10.21 -3.42
N ILE A 95 12.39 9.92 -4.13
CA ILE A 95 12.32 9.18 -5.39
C ILE A 95 11.78 7.76 -5.13
N LEU A 96 12.26 7.07 -4.09
CA LEU A 96 11.72 5.75 -3.74
C LEU A 96 10.22 5.80 -3.43
N SER A 97 9.79 6.83 -2.69
CA SER A 97 8.37 7.05 -2.38
C SER A 97 7.54 7.27 -3.66
N TYR A 98 8.05 8.08 -4.60
CA TYR A 98 7.36 8.33 -5.87
C TYR A 98 7.31 7.11 -6.79
N VAL A 99 8.40 6.35 -6.89
CA VAL A 99 8.41 5.09 -7.65
C VAL A 99 7.39 4.12 -7.07
N ASN A 100 7.37 3.95 -5.75
CA ASN A 100 6.41 3.07 -5.09
C ASN A 100 4.96 3.54 -5.32
N THR A 101 4.72 4.85 -5.21
CA THR A 101 3.41 5.46 -5.50
C THR A 101 2.98 5.20 -6.94
N LEU A 102 3.88 5.40 -7.91
CA LEU A 102 3.61 5.17 -9.33
C LEU A 102 3.28 3.71 -9.62
N LEU A 103 4.01 2.76 -9.02
CA LEU A 103 3.73 1.34 -9.14
C LEU A 103 2.37 0.95 -8.55
N ALA A 104 1.90 1.67 -7.52
CA ALA A 104 0.60 1.44 -6.90
C ALA A 104 -0.58 2.03 -7.72
N VAL A 105 -0.36 3.07 -8.53
CA VAL A 105 -1.39 3.72 -9.36
C VAL A 105 -2.29 2.74 -10.12
N PRO A 106 -1.77 1.81 -10.96
CA PRO A 106 -2.64 0.90 -11.71
C PRO A 106 -3.53 0.05 -10.81
N PHE A 107 -3.03 -0.37 -9.64
CA PHE A 107 -3.81 -1.15 -8.70
C PHE A 107 -4.92 -0.32 -8.04
N THR A 108 -4.62 0.91 -7.65
CA THR A 108 -5.63 1.81 -7.07
C THR A 108 -6.74 2.15 -8.07
N LEU A 109 -6.39 2.41 -9.34
CA LEU A 109 -7.35 2.66 -10.40
C LEU A 109 -8.24 1.44 -10.67
N TYR A 110 -7.63 0.25 -10.76
CA TYR A 110 -8.38 -0.99 -10.98
C TYR A 110 -9.34 -1.28 -9.82
N HIS A 111 -8.87 -1.13 -8.58
CA HIS A 111 -9.71 -1.31 -7.40
C HIS A 111 -10.92 -0.37 -7.41
N THR A 112 -10.70 0.94 -7.56
CA THR A 112 -11.77 1.94 -7.50
C THR A 112 -12.71 1.88 -8.70
N PHE A 113 -12.18 1.84 -9.92
CA PHE A 113 -13.00 1.98 -11.12
C PHE A 113 -13.50 0.67 -11.72
N ARG A 114 -13.00 -0.48 -11.26
CA ARG A 114 -13.48 -1.79 -11.71
C ARG A 114 -14.12 -2.59 -10.58
N ILE A 115 -13.44 -2.80 -9.47
CA ILE A 115 -13.99 -3.62 -8.36
C ILE A 115 -15.11 -2.85 -7.66
N GLU A 116 -14.82 -1.70 -7.06
CA GLU A 116 -15.82 -0.91 -6.31
C GLU A 116 -17.00 -0.48 -7.21
N ASN A 117 -16.72 -0.12 -8.46
CA ASN A 117 -17.76 0.19 -9.47
C ASN A 117 -18.68 -1.00 -9.77
N ALA A 118 -18.14 -2.22 -9.93
CA ALA A 118 -18.95 -3.41 -10.26
C ALA A 118 -19.98 -3.74 -9.17
N TYR A 119 -19.69 -3.40 -7.92
CA TYR A 119 -20.60 -3.63 -6.79
C TYR A 119 -21.43 -2.39 -6.42
N GLY A 120 -21.23 -1.25 -7.10
CA GLY A 120 -21.96 -0.01 -6.87
C GLY A 120 -21.50 0.77 -5.64
N PHE A 121 -20.31 0.48 -5.12
CA PHE A 121 -19.73 1.15 -3.95
C PHE A 121 -18.90 2.39 -4.33
N ASN A 122 -18.45 2.48 -5.58
CA ASN A 122 -17.66 3.62 -6.01
C ASN A 122 -18.52 4.89 -6.16
N THR A 123 -18.20 5.89 -5.37
CA THR A 123 -18.75 7.26 -5.46
C THR A 123 -17.75 8.24 -6.08
N MET A 124 -16.56 7.76 -6.46
CA MET A 124 -15.43 8.56 -6.91
C MET A 124 -15.46 8.73 -8.43
N THR A 125 -15.26 9.96 -8.90
CA THR A 125 -15.07 10.26 -10.31
C THR A 125 -13.58 10.25 -10.68
N PRO A 126 -13.19 10.00 -11.94
CA PRO A 126 -11.79 10.05 -12.37
C PRO A 126 -11.11 11.40 -12.07
N LYS A 127 -11.86 12.49 -12.22
CA LYS A 127 -11.38 13.85 -11.90
C LYS A 127 -11.15 14.04 -10.40
N LEU A 128 -12.03 13.51 -9.56
CA LEU A 128 -11.87 13.56 -8.11
C LEU A 128 -10.67 12.72 -7.67
N TRP A 129 -10.55 11.50 -8.21
CA TRP A 129 -9.42 10.61 -7.98
C TRP A 129 -8.08 11.28 -8.30
N LEU A 130 -7.95 11.90 -9.48
CA LEU A 130 -6.70 12.56 -9.86
C LEU A 130 -6.39 13.76 -8.93
N LYS A 131 -7.40 14.56 -8.58
CA LYS A 131 -7.21 15.69 -7.67
C LYS A 131 -6.73 15.24 -6.29
N ASP A 132 -7.35 14.20 -5.74
CA ASP A 132 -7.01 13.72 -4.41
C ASP A 132 -5.66 12.98 -4.42
N PHE A 133 -5.33 12.29 -5.51
CA PHE A 133 -4.00 11.73 -5.73
C PHE A 133 -2.91 12.80 -5.76
N ILE A 134 -3.09 13.90 -6.51
CA ILE A 134 -2.12 15.01 -6.55
C ILE A 134 -1.98 15.65 -5.17
N LYS A 135 -3.09 15.94 -4.48
CA LYS A 135 -3.04 16.49 -3.11
C LYS A 135 -2.32 15.54 -2.15
N SER A 136 -2.58 14.24 -2.25
CA SER A 136 -1.96 13.22 -1.41
C SER A 136 -0.46 13.15 -1.64
N ILE A 137 0.00 13.18 -2.91
CA ILE A 137 1.43 13.26 -3.23
C ILE A 137 2.04 14.54 -2.66
N MET A 138 1.45 15.70 -2.91
CA MET A 138 1.99 16.98 -2.41
C MET A 138 2.10 16.98 -0.88
N LEU A 139 1.06 16.53 -0.19
CA LEU A 139 1.05 16.46 1.26
C LEU A 139 2.09 15.46 1.77
N SER A 140 2.16 14.28 1.16
CA SER A 140 3.16 13.27 1.51
C SER A 140 4.57 13.77 1.28
N THR A 141 4.84 14.47 0.19
CA THR A 141 6.17 15.05 -0.10
C THR A 141 6.59 16.04 0.97
N ILE A 142 5.69 16.92 1.39
CA ILE A 142 5.99 17.92 2.42
C ILE A 142 6.25 17.23 3.76
N ILE A 143 5.35 16.34 4.18
CA ILE A 143 5.48 15.63 5.46
C ILE A 143 6.73 14.76 5.49
N THR A 144 6.92 13.91 4.47
CA THR A 144 8.11 13.06 4.36
C THR A 144 9.37 13.90 4.25
N GLY A 145 9.36 14.99 3.49
CA GLY A 145 10.51 15.89 3.37
C GLY A 145 10.93 16.50 4.72
N ILE A 146 9.97 16.97 5.52
CA ILE A 146 10.22 17.52 6.86
C ILE A 146 10.75 16.43 7.79
N LEU A 147 10.05 15.29 7.87
CA LEU A 147 10.43 14.20 8.78
C LEU A 147 11.79 13.61 8.45
N VAL A 148 12.06 13.35 7.17
CA VAL A 148 13.36 12.81 6.71
C VAL A 148 14.47 13.83 6.97
N SER A 149 14.25 15.11 6.65
CA SER A 149 15.27 16.14 6.90
C SER A 149 15.59 16.27 8.38
N ALA A 150 14.56 16.30 9.24
CA ALA A 150 14.74 16.38 10.69
C ALA A 150 15.47 15.14 11.24
N GLY A 151 15.07 13.95 10.82
CA GLY A 151 15.73 12.70 11.22
C GLY A 151 17.20 12.66 10.78
N LEU A 152 17.49 13.01 9.52
CA LEU A 152 18.87 13.06 9.02
C LEU A 152 19.71 14.13 9.73
N TRP A 153 19.12 15.27 10.07
CA TRP A 153 19.80 16.31 10.85
C TRP A 153 20.16 15.83 12.26
N ILE A 154 19.27 15.10 12.93
CA ILE A 154 19.55 14.49 14.25
C ILE A 154 20.67 13.46 14.13
N VAL A 155 20.61 12.58 13.13
CA VAL A 155 21.65 11.57 12.86
C VAL A 155 23.01 12.23 12.59
N GLN A 156 23.02 13.33 11.84
CA GLN A 156 24.26 14.07 11.56
C GLN A 156 24.82 14.77 12.80
N SER A 157 23.95 15.25 13.71
CA SER A 157 24.37 16.04 14.88
C SER A 157 24.77 15.18 16.08
N ASN A 158 24.13 14.03 16.29
CA ASN A 158 24.33 13.16 17.44
C ASN A 158 24.44 11.69 17.02
N ALA A 159 25.50 11.35 16.29
CA ALA A 159 25.69 10.02 15.69
C ALA A 159 25.73 8.85 16.69
N ASP A 160 26.04 9.08 17.97
CA ASP A 160 26.12 8.01 18.98
C ASP A 160 24.81 7.79 19.75
N SER A 161 23.88 8.76 19.73
CA SER A 161 22.64 8.70 20.50
C SER A 161 21.40 9.13 19.71
N TRP A 162 21.49 9.17 18.37
CA TRP A 162 20.40 9.62 17.49
C TRP A 162 19.11 8.82 17.71
N TRP A 163 19.22 7.52 18.03
CA TRP A 163 18.07 6.65 18.23
C TRP A 163 17.17 7.10 19.40
N ILE A 164 17.71 7.79 20.41
CA ILE A 164 16.92 8.28 21.57
C ILE A 164 15.99 9.42 21.13
N TRP A 165 16.42 10.21 20.15
CA TRP A 165 15.71 11.40 19.71
C TRP A 165 14.78 11.15 18.53
N VAL A 166 15.04 10.09 17.76
CA VAL A 166 14.24 9.72 16.58
C VAL A 166 13.07 8.79 16.95
N TRP A 167 13.19 8.00 18.03
CA TRP A 167 12.17 7.05 18.48
C TRP A 167 11.13 7.70 19.39
#